data_AF-A0A6J4PQW8-F1
#
_entry.id   AF-A0A6J4PQW8-F1
#
_cell.length_a   1.000
_cell.length_b   1.000
_cell.length_c   1.000
_cell.angle_alpha   90.00
_cell.angle_beta   90.00
_cell.angle_gamma   90.00
#
_symmetry.space_group_name_H-M   'P 1'
#
loop_
_entity.id
_entity.type
_entity.pdbx_description
1 polymer ?
#
loop_
_entity_poly.entity_id
_entity_poly.type
_entity_poly.pdbx_seq_one_letter_code
_entity_poly.pdbx_strand_id
1 'polypeptide(L)'
;MTTLSGELLWALHQETILAKLVDPGKDIEDLSMVEEGARLVEEDGLGRALFAARLLNRVRGASEGECSDFVHGAVAMGDLASLRSALKEHETASGRVELGGGGTLAGTYRHLLEKESWVDELQERREPLGALGSWSLYAAVTDGAPS
;
A
#
# COMPACT_ATOMS: atom_id res chain seq x y z
N MET A 1 6.58 -0.68 12.36
CA MET A 1 6.14 0.56 11.70
C MET A 1 4.66 0.43 11.40
N THR A 2 3.87 1.48 11.62
CA THR A 2 2.44 1.52 11.27
C THR A 2 2.23 2.67 10.30
N THR A 3 1.41 2.46 9.27
CA THR A 3 1.02 3.48 8.31
C THR A 3 -0.50 3.65 8.33
N LEU A 4 -0.98 4.80 7.85
CA LEU A 4 -2.41 5.13 7.82
C LEU A 4 -2.96 5.10 6.39
N SER A 5 -2.34 4.36 5.47
CA SER A 5 -2.64 4.44 4.03
C SER A 5 -4.07 4.13 3.64
N GLY A 6 -4.70 3.15 4.30
CA GLY A 6 -6.13 2.89 4.12
C GLY A 6 -7.00 4.08 4.55
N GLU A 7 -6.75 4.63 5.74
CA GLU A 7 -7.47 5.80 6.25
C GLU A 7 -7.19 7.07 5.43
N LEU A 8 -5.96 7.23 4.95
CA LEU A 8 -5.56 8.33 4.09
C LEU A 8 -6.32 8.27 2.77
N LEU A 9 -6.41 7.12 2.10
CA LEU A 9 -7.19 6.98 0.86
C LEU A 9 -8.65 7.38 1.08
N TRP A 10 -9.26 6.97 2.20
CA TRP A 10 -10.61 7.38 2.57
C TRP A 10 -10.73 8.89 2.82
N ALA A 11 -9.77 9.48 3.55
CA ALA A 11 -9.75 10.92 3.81
C ALA A 11 -9.57 11.72 2.50
N LEU A 12 -8.72 11.26 1.58
CA LEU A 12 -8.53 11.88 0.27
C LEU A 12 -9.81 11.83 -0.56
N HIS A 13 -10.50 10.68 -0.53
CA HIS A 13 -11.76 10.44 -1.23
C HIS A 13 -12.90 11.35 -0.74
N GLN A 14 -12.96 11.65 0.56
CA GLN A 14 -14.11 12.35 1.17
C GLN A 14 -13.85 13.82 1.51
N GLU A 15 -12.64 14.17 1.98
CA GLU A 15 -12.41 15.42 2.72
C GLU A 15 -11.47 16.40 2.01
N THR A 16 -11.08 16.13 0.76
CA THR A 16 -10.05 16.93 0.07
C THR A 16 -10.44 17.37 -1.33
N ILE A 17 -9.58 18.20 -1.94
CA ILE A 17 -9.69 18.59 -3.35
C ILE A 17 -9.51 17.43 -4.34
N LEU A 18 -9.08 16.26 -3.85
CA LEU A 18 -8.99 15.01 -4.61
C LEU A 18 -10.26 14.17 -4.48
N ALA A 19 -11.29 14.65 -3.77
CA ALA A 19 -12.57 13.98 -3.72
C ALA A 19 -13.05 13.67 -5.15
N LYS A 20 -13.52 12.42 -5.35
CA LYS A 20 -13.90 11.82 -6.64
C LYS A 20 -12.77 11.48 -7.62
N LEU A 21 -11.51 11.86 -7.33
CA LEU A 21 -10.34 11.48 -8.14
C LEU A 21 -9.61 10.25 -7.59
N VAL A 22 -10.07 9.70 -6.48
CA VAL A 22 -9.61 8.46 -5.88
C VAL A 22 -10.82 7.68 -5.41
N ASP A 23 -10.83 6.37 -5.63
CA ASP A 23 -11.81 5.44 -5.08
C ASP A 23 -11.08 4.30 -4.38
N PRO A 24 -11.05 4.28 -3.03
CA PRO A 24 -10.30 3.27 -2.26
C PRO A 24 -10.74 1.82 -2.50
N GLY A 25 -11.96 1.61 -3.03
CA GLY A 25 -12.53 0.28 -3.25
C GLY A 25 -12.52 -0.15 -4.71
N LYS A 26 -12.12 0.72 -5.65
CA LYS A 26 -12.08 0.39 -7.08
C LYS A 26 -10.86 -0.46 -7.39
N ASP A 27 -11.02 -1.46 -8.24
CA ASP A 27 -9.90 -2.24 -8.78
C ASP A 27 -8.99 -1.36 -9.64
N ILE A 28 -7.68 -1.66 -9.63
CA ILE A 28 -6.70 -0.98 -10.48
C ILE A 28 -6.93 -1.36 -11.95
N GLU A 29 -7.05 -0.36 -12.82
CA GLU A 29 -7.25 -0.55 -14.26
C GLU A 29 -5.96 -0.30 -15.06
N ASP A 30 -5.12 0.63 -14.62
CA ASP A 30 -3.88 1.04 -15.27
C ASP A 30 -2.67 0.97 -14.31
N LEU A 31 -1.90 -0.12 -14.42
CA LEU A 31 -0.67 -0.31 -13.65
C LEU A 31 0.42 0.72 -14.01
N SER A 32 0.39 1.31 -15.20
CA SER A 32 1.35 2.36 -15.56
C SER A 32 1.10 3.66 -14.78
N MET A 33 -0.17 3.97 -14.49
CA MET A 33 -0.52 5.10 -13.64
C MET A 33 -0.13 4.85 -12.18
N VAL A 34 -0.29 3.62 -11.67
CA VAL A 34 0.24 3.21 -10.36
C VAL A 34 1.74 3.48 -10.28
N GLU A 35 2.50 3.03 -11.28
CA GLU A 35 3.94 3.22 -11.33
C GLU A 35 4.35 4.69 -11.42
N GLU A 36 3.62 5.48 -12.19
CA GLU A 36 3.87 6.91 -12.33
C GLU A 36 3.60 7.67 -11.01
N GLY A 37 2.55 7.29 -10.28
CA GLY A 37 2.27 7.80 -8.94
C GLY A 37 3.37 7.45 -7.95
N ALA A 38 3.83 6.21 -7.97
CA ALA A 38 4.94 5.75 -7.13
C ALA A 38 6.24 6.50 -7.46
N ARG A 39 6.58 6.64 -8.74
CA ARG A 39 7.77 7.36 -9.21
C ARG A 39 7.78 8.81 -8.72
N LEU A 40 6.64 9.51 -8.81
CA LEU A 40 6.58 10.90 -8.39
C LEU A 40 6.75 11.06 -6.86
N VAL A 41 6.38 10.05 -6.06
CA VAL A 41 6.66 10.07 -4.62
C VAL A 41 8.15 9.98 -4.32
N GLU A 42 8.89 9.16 -5.05
CA GLU A 42 10.35 9.06 -4.90
C GLU A 42 11.05 10.38 -5.28
N GLU A 43 10.55 11.07 -6.30
CA GLU A 43 11.14 12.32 -6.81
C GLU A 43 10.77 13.54 -5.95
N ASP A 44 9.50 13.66 -5.60
CA ASP A 44 8.91 14.90 -5.09
C ASP A 44 8.20 14.75 -3.74
N GLY A 45 8.05 13.52 -3.24
CA GLY A 45 7.33 13.20 -2.00
C GLY A 45 5.81 13.14 -2.15
N LEU A 46 5.17 12.52 -1.16
CA LEU A 46 3.74 12.17 -1.19
C LEU A 46 2.82 13.38 -1.41
N GLY A 47 3.02 14.48 -0.67
CA GLY A 47 2.13 15.64 -0.76
C GLY A 47 2.09 16.27 -2.18
N ARG A 48 3.25 16.31 -2.85
CA ARG A 48 3.33 16.81 -4.23
C ARG A 48 2.71 15.83 -5.22
N ALA A 49 2.94 14.53 -5.04
CA ALA A 49 2.32 13.51 -5.88
C ALA A 49 0.78 13.56 -5.78
N LEU A 50 0.23 13.65 -4.56
CA LEU A 50 -1.21 13.79 -4.35
C LEU A 50 -1.79 15.02 -5.07
N PHE A 51 -1.13 16.18 -4.98
CA PHE A 51 -1.56 17.36 -5.73
C PHE A 51 -1.41 17.19 -7.25
N ALA A 52 -0.41 16.44 -7.71
CA ALA A 52 -0.21 16.17 -9.14
C ALA A 52 -1.40 15.40 -9.74
N ALA A 53 -2.04 14.49 -9.00
CA ALA A 53 -3.27 13.83 -9.45
C ALA A 53 -4.37 14.84 -9.82
N ARG A 54 -4.49 15.92 -9.02
CA ARG A 54 -5.43 17.01 -9.33
C ARG A 54 -5.08 17.73 -10.62
N LEU A 55 -3.80 17.96 -10.87
CA LEU A 55 -3.30 18.61 -12.08
C LEU A 55 -3.46 17.71 -13.31
N LEU A 56 -3.22 16.40 -13.18
CA LEU A 56 -3.46 15.42 -14.24
C LEU A 56 -4.92 15.47 -14.70
N ASN A 57 -5.86 15.43 -13.77
CA ASN A 57 -7.28 15.55 -14.10
C ASN A 57 -7.63 16.90 -14.75
N ARG A 58 -7.17 18.02 -14.16
CA ARG A 58 -7.63 19.36 -14.57
C ARG A 58 -6.93 19.93 -15.79
N VAL A 59 -5.65 19.62 -15.97
CA VAL A 59 -4.81 20.20 -17.01
C VAL A 59 -4.60 19.21 -18.15
N ARG A 60 -4.43 17.91 -17.83
CA ARG A 60 -4.19 16.87 -18.84
C ARG A 60 -5.44 16.10 -19.23
N GLY A 61 -6.56 16.31 -18.51
CA GLY A 61 -7.82 15.63 -18.80
C GLY A 61 -7.81 14.14 -18.45
N ALA A 62 -6.90 13.71 -17.57
CA ALA A 62 -6.87 12.34 -17.07
C ALA A 62 -8.21 12.00 -16.39
N SER A 63 -8.70 10.80 -16.65
CA SER A 63 -9.94 10.28 -16.08
C SER A 63 -9.82 10.10 -14.56
N GLU A 64 -10.98 9.98 -13.90
CA GLU A 64 -11.04 9.68 -12.46
C GLU A 64 -10.40 8.32 -12.14
N GLY A 65 -10.51 7.34 -13.05
CA GLY A 65 -9.87 6.03 -12.92
C GLY A 65 -8.34 6.12 -12.96
N GLU A 66 -7.78 6.77 -13.98
CA GLU A 66 -6.33 6.99 -14.09
C GLU A 66 -5.78 7.75 -12.87
N CYS A 67 -6.52 8.76 -12.39
CA CYS A 67 -6.14 9.48 -11.18
C CYS A 67 -6.21 8.59 -9.92
N SER A 68 -7.20 7.71 -9.83
CA SER A 68 -7.34 6.79 -8.72
C SER A 68 -6.16 5.83 -8.68
N ASP A 69 -5.80 5.23 -9.81
CA ASP A 69 -4.68 4.29 -9.91
C ASP A 69 -3.36 4.98 -9.57
N PHE A 70 -3.16 6.19 -10.08
CA PHE A 70 -2.04 7.05 -9.71
C PHE A 70 -1.97 7.31 -8.19
N VAL A 71 -3.08 7.68 -7.56
CA VAL A 71 -3.11 7.97 -6.12
C VAL A 71 -2.83 6.72 -5.30
N HIS A 72 -3.33 5.55 -5.71
CA HIS A 72 -2.99 4.28 -5.05
C HIS A 72 -1.49 4.01 -5.10
N GLY A 73 -0.87 4.18 -6.27
CA GLY A 73 0.58 4.04 -6.42
C GLY A 73 1.38 5.00 -5.56
N ALA A 74 0.96 6.27 -5.51
CA ALA A 74 1.59 7.28 -4.67
C ALA A 74 1.49 6.92 -3.17
N VAL A 75 0.31 6.57 -2.68
CA VAL A 75 0.11 6.19 -1.28
C VAL A 75 0.91 4.93 -0.92
N ALA A 76 0.85 3.89 -1.75
CA ALA A 76 1.59 2.66 -1.52
C ALA A 76 3.11 2.91 -1.49
N MET A 77 3.64 3.73 -2.41
CA MET A 77 5.07 4.06 -2.40
C MET A 77 5.49 4.90 -1.19
N GLY A 78 4.62 5.78 -0.68
CA GLY A 78 4.90 6.51 0.56
C GLY A 78 5.20 5.57 1.74
N ASP A 79 4.46 4.47 1.82
CA ASP A 79 4.68 3.42 2.82
C ASP A 79 5.93 2.59 2.53
N LEU A 80 6.12 2.16 1.28
CA LEU A 80 7.28 1.35 0.89
C LEU A 80 8.60 2.12 1.07
N ALA A 81 8.62 3.41 0.75
CA ALA A 81 9.77 4.27 1.00
C ALA A 81 10.08 4.38 2.50
N SER A 82 9.05 4.51 3.34
CA SER A 82 9.18 4.51 4.81
C SER A 82 9.71 3.17 5.33
N LEU A 83 9.18 2.05 4.81
CA LEU A 83 9.61 0.70 5.16
C LEU A 83 11.07 0.48 4.79
N ARG A 84 11.45 0.82 3.56
CA ARG A 84 12.82 0.72 3.06
C ARG A 84 13.80 1.56 3.88
N SER A 85 13.38 2.75 4.32
CA SER A 85 14.20 3.57 5.23
C SER A 85 14.43 2.86 6.56
N ALA A 86 13.37 2.32 7.18
CA ALA A 86 13.49 1.59 8.43
C ALA A 86 14.35 0.33 8.31
N LEU A 87 14.27 -0.41 7.20
CA LEU A 87 15.10 -1.60 6.96
C LEU A 87 16.59 -1.26 6.85
N LYS A 88 16.93 -0.13 6.20
CA LYS A 88 18.32 0.35 6.11
C LYS A 88 18.92 0.67 7.48
N GLU A 89 18.13 1.21 8.40
CA GLU A 89 18.56 1.49 9.77
C GLU A 89 18.91 0.23 10.57
N HIS A 90 18.34 -0.91 10.18
CA HIS A 90 18.55 -2.21 10.82
C HIS A 90 19.56 -3.10 10.09
N GLU A 91 20.38 -2.54 9.18
CA GLU A 91 21.35 -3.27 8.32
C GLU A 91 20.72 -4.47 7.57
N THR A 92 19.40 -4.47 7.41
CA THR A 92 18.66 -5.53 6.73
C THR A 92 18.49 -5.11 5.28
N ALA A 93 19.48 -5.43 4.44
CA ALA A 93 19.59 -4.88 3.09
C ALA A 93 18.69 -5.57 2.04
N SER A 94 18.31 -6.82 2.29
CA SER A 94 17.38 -7.59 1.45
C SER A 94 16.65 -8.62 2.30
N GLY A 95 15.42 -8.96 1.94
CA GLY A 95 14.67 -9.94 2.72
C GLY A 95 13.42 -10.48 2.05
N ARG A 96 12.93 -11.57 2.64
CA ARG A 96 11.61 -12.13 2.36
C ARG A 96 10.52 -11.21 2.91
N VAL A 97 9.58 -10.82 2.06
CA VAL A 97 8.41 -10.02 2.42
C VAL A 97 7.17 -10.92 2.36
N GLU A 98 6.42 -10.95 3.46
CA GLU A 98 5.10 -11.58 3.49
C GLU A 98 4.02 -10.50 3.46
N LEU A 99 3.15 -10.56 2.45
CA LEU A 99 2.04 -9.63 2.30
C LEU A 99 0.74 -10.30 2.77
N GLY A 100 0.22 -9.82 3.90
CA GLY A 100 -1.11 -10.19 4.40
C GLY A 100 -2.13 -9.07 4.14
N GLY A 101 -3.37 -9.46 3.84
CA GLY A 101 -4.46 -8.51 3.55
C GLY A 101 -5.07 -8.74 2.17
N GLY A 102 -5.99 -7.86 1.78
CA GLY A 102 -6.70 -7.96 0.51
C GLY A 102 -7.19 -6.61 -0.01
N GLY A 103 -7.89 -6.63 -1.14
CA GLY A 103 -8.39 -5.44 -1.82
C GLY A 103 -7.34 -4.71 -2.65
N THR A 104 -7.75 -3.56 -3.19
CA THR A 104 -6.97 -2.76 -4.14
C THR A 104 -5.58 -2.42 -3.62
N LEU A 105 -5.49 -1.87 -2.39
CA LEU A 105 -4.22 -1.43 -1.82
C LEU A 105 -3.22 -2.59 -1.64
N ALA A 106 -3.68 -3.78 -1.24
CA ALA A 106 -2.82 -4.96 -1.17
C ALA A 106 -2.30 -5.36 -2.56
N GLY A 107 -3.16 -5.29 -3.58
CA GLY A 107 -2.75 -5.50 -4.98
C GLY A 107 -1.71 -4.49 -5.46
N THR A 108 -1.86 -3.22 -5.07
CA THR A 108 -0.89 -2.15 -5.37
C THR A 108 0.46 -2.40 -4.69
N TYR A 109 0.47 -2.76 -3.40
CA TYR A 109 1.73 -3.09 -2.71
C TYR A 109 2.45 -4.25 -3.39
N ARG A 110 1.73 -5.32 -3.72
CA ARG A 110 2.31 -6.48 -4.42
C ARG A 110 2.97 -6.05 -5.72
N HIS A 111 2.26 -5.31 -6.57
CA HIS A 111 2.79 -4.85 -7.85
C HIS A 111 4.08 -4.03 -7.72
N LEU A 112 4.14 -3.14 -6.72
CA LEU A 112 5.33 -2.32 -6.49
C LEU A 112 6.47 -3.13 -5.85
N LEU A 113 6.18 -3.98 -4.86
CA LEU A 113 7.17 -4.84 -4.20
C LEU A 113 7.86 -5.82 -5.16
N GLU A 114 7.13 -6.36 -6.14
CA GLU A 114 7.69 -7.22 -7.20
C GLU A 114 8.80 -6.53 -8.02
N LYS A 115 8.88 -5.19 -7.98
CA LYS A 115 9.85 -4.38 -8.70
C LYS A 115 11.00 -3.86 -7.82
N GLU A 116 10.91 -4.03 -6.50
CA GLU A 116 11.90 -3.52 -5.56
C GLU A 116 13.12 -4.45 -5.50
N SER A 117 14.32 -3.89 -5.63
CA SER A 117 15.57 -4.67 -5.65
C SER A 117 16.00 -5.25 -4.29
N TRP A 118 15.36 -4.82 -3.20
CA TRP A 118 15.60 -5.31 -1.83
C TRP A 118 14.64 -6.42 -1.41
N VAL A 119 13.75 -6.85 -2.32
CA VAL A 119 12.81 -7.95 -2.08
C VAL A 119 13.33 -9.19 -2.80
N ASP A 120 13.90 -10.12 -2.05
CA ASP A 120 14.40 -11.39 -2.60
C ASP A 120 13.27 -12.40 -2.85
N GLU A 121 12.27 -12.38 -1.98
CA GLU A 121 11.14 -13.31 -1.99
C GLU A 121 9.89 -12.56 -1.54
N LEU A 122 8.82 -12.59 -2.35
CA LEU A 122 7.52 -12.03 -2.01
C LEU A 122 6.50 -13.16 -1.90
N GLN A 123 5.85 -13.29 -0.75
CA GLN A 123 4.80 -14.28 -0.53
C GLN A 123 3.50 -13.64 -0.06
N GLU A 124 2.42 -13.89 -0.78
CA GLU A 124 1.07 -13.57 -0.30
C GLU A 124 0.61 -14.57 0.77
N ARG A 125 0.02 -14.06 1.84
CA ARG A 125 -0.63 -14.83 2.90
C ARG A 125 -2.12 -14.55 2.84
N ARG A 126 -2.88 -15.52 2.31
CA ARG A 126 -4.35 -15.43 2.17
C ARG A 126 -5.08 -16.07 3.32
N GLU A 127 -4.36 -16.80 4.17
CA GLU A 127 -4.92 -17.36 5.37
C GLU A 127 -5.36 -16.23 6.32
N PRO A 128 -6.44 -16.41 7.09
CA PRO A 128 -6.86 -15.41 8.07
C PRO A 128 -5.89 -15.41 9.24
N LEU A 129 -4.74 -14.76 9.09
CA LEU A 129 -3.65 -14.75 10.07
C LEU A 129 -4.13 -14.33 11.46
N GLY A 130 -5.10 -13.40 11.54
CA GLY A 130 -5.74 -13.02 12.79
C GLY A 130 -6.46 -14.20 13.47
N ALA A 131 -7.27 -14.95 12.73
CA ALA A 131 -7.98 -16.12 13.26
C ALA A 131 -7.02 -17.25 13.64
N LEU A 132 -5.99 -17.50 12.83
CA LEU A 132 -4.93 -18.47 13.13
C LEU A 132 -4.17 -18.09 14.40
N GLY A 133 -3.85 -16.81 14.57
CA GLY A 133 -3.22 -16.27 15.77
C GLY A 133 -4.11 -16.45 17.01
N SER A 134 -5.39 -16.09 16.91
CA SER A 134 -6.36 -16.27 18.01
C SER A 134 -6.53 -17.73 18.39
N TRP A 135 -6.62 -18.64 17.42
CA TRP A 135 -6.69 -20.08 17.67
C TRP A 135 -5.44 -20.62 18.35
N SER A 136 -4.25 -20.22 17.89
CA SER A 136 -2.98 -20.67 18.48
C SER A 136 -2.85 -20.23 19.94
N LEU A 137 -3.30 -19.01 20.26
CA LEU A 137 -3.35 -18.51 21.64
C LEU A 137 -4.35 -19.29 22.48
N TYR A 138 -5.54 -19.60 21.95
CA TYR A 138 -6.55 -20.41 22.63
C TYR A 138 -6.03 -21.82 22.95
N ALA A 139 -5.47 -22.51 21.96
CA ALA A 139 -4.94 -23.87 22.11
C ALA A 139 -3.81 -23.94 23.16
N ALA A 140 -2.91 -22.95 23.17
CA ALA A 140 -1.83 -22.88 24.15
C ALA A 140 -2.34 -22.72 25.60
N VAL A 141 -3.47 -22.03 25.81
CA VAL A 141 -4.09 -21.90 27.13
C VAL A 141 -4.83 -23.18 27.55
N THR A 142 -5.50 -23.85 26.61
CA THR A 142 -6.25 -25.10 26.92
C THR A 142 -5.35 -26.30 27.14
N ASP A 143 -4.23 -26.42 26.42
CA ASP A 143 -3.28 -27.53 26.57
C ASP A 143 -2.35 -27.36 27.80
N GLY A 144 -2.33 -26.17 28.40
CA GLY A 144 -1.55 -25.84 29.60
C GLY A 144 -2.32 -25.92 30.92
N ALA A 145 -3.60 -26.30 30.93
CA ALA A 145 -4.40 -26.38 32.15
C ALA A 145 -4.11 -27.69 32.92
N PRO A 146 -3.69 -27.64 34.21
CA PRO A 146 -3.52 -28.85 35.00
C PRO A 146 -4.89 -29.51 35.25
N SER A 147 -4.98 -30.80 34.90
CA SER A 147 -6.11 -31.71 35.14
C SER A 147 -6.48 -31.83 36.61
#